data_AF-A0A955VW56-F1
#
_entry.id   AF-A0A955VW56-F1
#
_cell.length_a   1.000
_cell.length_b   1.000
_cell.length_c   1.000
_cell.angle_alpha   90.00
_cell.angle_beta   90.00
_cell.angle_gamma   90.00
#
_symmetry.space_group_name_H-M   'P 1'
#
loop_
_entity.id
_entity.type
_entity.pdbx_description
1 polymer ?
#
loop_
_entity_poly.entity_id
_entity_poly.type
_entity_poly.pdbx_seq_one_letter_code
_entity_poly.pdbx_strand_id
1 'polypeptide(L)'
;DVYLHDTPAKSLFRQPVRAYSHGCMRVQEPLRLARSILELDGQYDDAQVQRWLREDEQETIALRKPIDIYIEYVPLRVDEAGRVWFLPDVYDRGTTAAQTAQATGK
;
A
#
# COMPACT_ATOMS: atom_id res chain seq x y z
N ASP A 1 15.10 -4.50 7.42
CA ASP A 1 13.75 -4.08 7.84
C ASP A 1 12.91 -3.64 6.66
N VAL A 2 11.59 -3.87 6.70
CA VAL A 2 10.60 -3.48 5.68
C VAL A 2 9.41 -2.83 6.39
N TYR A 3 8.99 -1.64 5.95
CA TYR A 3 7.92 -0.88 6.58
C TYR A 3 7.21 0.05 5.58
N LEU A 4 6.06 0.60 6.00
CA LEU A 4 5.28 1.60 5.28
C LEU A 4 5.77 3.00 5.68
N HIS A 5 6.04 3.88 4.72
CA HIS A 5 6.56 5.21 5.03
C HIS A 5 6.19 6.29 4.00
N ASP A 6 6.41 7.54 4.37
CA ASP A 6 6.29 8.70 3.48
C ASP A 6 7.46 8.81 2.48
N THR A 7 7.28 9.57 1.41
CA THR A 7 8.32 9.98 0.49
C THR A 7 8.10 11.40 -0.02
N PRO A 8 9.15 12.24 -0.14
CA PRO A 8 9.03 13.51 -0.83
C PRO A 8 8.80 13.34 -2.34
N ALA A 9 9.12 12.18 -2.92
CA ALA A 9 8.97 11.88 -4.34
C ALA A 9 7.51 11.55 -4.73
N LYS A 10 6.56 12.42 -4.38
CA LYS A 10 5.11 12.22 -4.62
C LYS A 10 4.75 12.10 -6.10
N SER A 11 5.57 12.64 -6.99
CA SER A 11 5.38 12.52 -8.44
C SER A 11 5.40 11.07 -8.96
N LEU A 12 6.08 10.15 -8.25
CA LEU A 12 6.17 8.75 -8.63
C LEU A 12 4.82 8.01 -8.54
N PHE A 13 3.87 8.52 -7.74
CA PHE A 13 2.52 7.93 -7.67
C PHE A 13 1.71 8.11 -8.97
N ARG A 14 2.13 9.01 -9.85
CA ARG A 14 1.51 9.20 -11.17
C ARG A 14 2.05 8.26 -12.24
N GLN A 15 3.07 7.45 -11.92
CA GLN A 15 3.65 6.53 -12.89
C GLN A 15 2.80 5.26 -13.01
N PRO A 16 2.70 4.68 -14.23
CA PRO A 16 1.98 3.43 -14.45
C PRO A 16 2.66 2.25 -13.74
N VAL A 17 4.00 2.24 -13.71
CA VAL A 17 4.80 1.29 -12.93
C VAL A 17 5.40 2.03 -11.74
N ARG A 18 5.26 1.51 -10.53
CA ARG A 18 5.66 2.19 -9.28
C ARG A 18 6.69 1.43 -8.43
N ALA A 19 7.35 0.42 -9.01
CA ALA A 19 8.38 -0.38 -8.36
C ALA A 19 9.74 0.36 -8.28
N TYR A 20 9.77 1.51 -7.60
CA TYR A 20 10.95 2.39 -7.48
C TYR A 20 11.63 2.36 -6.10
N SER A 21 11.27 1.42 -5.22
CA SER A 21 11.83 1.33 -3.87
C SER A 21 12.84 0.18 -3.75
N HIS A 22 13.71 0.26 -2.75
CA HIS A 22 14.68 -0.78 -2.41
C HIS A 22 14.10 -1.84 -1.43
N GLY A 23 12.77 -1.93 -1.32
CA GLY A 23 12.08 -2.91 -0.47
C GLY A 23 10.98 -2.32 0.43
N CYS A 24 11.17 -1.12 0.99
CA CYS A 24 10.12 -0.47 1.78
C CYS A 24 8.95 0.03 0.90
N MET A 25 7.76 0.12 1.48
CA MET A 25 6.54 0.52 0.77
C MET A 25 6.22 1.99 1.03
N ARG A 26 6.22 2.79 -0.04
CA ARG A 26 5.87 4.22 0.05
C ARG A 26 4.36 4.39 0.01
N VAL A 27 3.82 5.20 0.92
CA VAL A 27 2.40 5.54 1.01
C VAL A 27 2.16 6.92 0.39
N GLN A 28 1.15 7.05 -0.48
CA GLN A 28 0.84 8.32 -1.13
C GLN A 28 0.31 9.36 -0.14
N GLU A 29 -0.61 8.95 0.73
CA GLU A 29 -1.26 9.77 1.75
C GLU A 29 -0.95 9.22 3.17
N PRO A 30 0.31 9.27 3.64
CA PRO A 30 0.70 8.63 4.89
C PRO A 30 0.02 9.25 6.11
N LEU A 31 -0.20 10.58 6.11
CA LEU A 31 -0.91 11.26 7.20
C LEU A 31 -2.38 10.83 7.29
N ARG A 32 -3.02 10.60 6.13
CA ARG A 32 -4.40 10.08 6.10
C ARG A 32 -4.45 8.66 6.64
N LEU A 33 -3.52 7.80 6.23
CA LEU A 33 -3.39 6.44 6.76
C LEU A 33 -3.15 6.45 8.27
N ALA A 34 -2.23 7.28 8.75
CA ALA A 34 -1.92 7.42 10.17
C ALA A 34 -3.15 7.87 10.98
N ARG A 35 -3.89 8.88 10.51
CA ARG A 35 -5.14 9.32 11.15
C ARG A 35 -6.16 8.19 11.25
N SER A 36 -6.41 7.47 10.16
CA SER A 36 -7.34 6.33 10.19
C SER A 36 -6.90 5.22 11.15
N ILE A 37 -5.59 4.94 11.25
CA ILE A 37 -5.07 3.98 12.23
C ILE A 37 -5.30 4.47 13.67
N LEU A 38 -5.03 5.74 13.97
CA LEU A 38 -5.20 6.31 15.31
C LEU A 38 -6.68 6.44 15.71
N GLU A 39 -7.56 6.75 14.76
CA GLU A 39 -9.01 6.75 14.94
C GLU A 39 -9.53 5.35 15.32
N LEU A 40 -9.06 4.30 14.62
CA LEU A 40 -9.40 2.91 14.93
C LEU A 40 -8.83 2.46 16.28
N ASP A 41 -7.62 2.91 16.61
CA ASP A 41 -6.99 2.61 17.88
C ASP A 41 -7.69 3.31 19.05
N GLY A 42 -8.34 4.46 18.82
CA GLY A 42 -9.25 5.13 19.75
C GLY A 42 -8.60 5.64 21.04
N GLN A 43 -7.28 5.81 21.06
CA GLN A 43 -6.53 6.37 22.20
C GLN A 43 -6.43 7.89 22.18
N TYR A 44 -6.53 8.50 21.00
CA TYR A 44 -6.20 9.90 20.79
C TYR A 44 -7.34 10.60 20.06
N ASP A 45 -7.58 11.87 20.40
CA ASP A 45 -8.48 12.74 19.65
C ASP A 45 -7.75 13.47 18.51
N ASP A 46 -8.51 14.08 17.60
CA ASP A 46 -7.94 14.82 16.48
C ASP A 46 -7.06 15.99 16.96
N ALA A 47 -7.41 16.65 18.08
CA ALA A 47 -6.64 17.77 18.62
C ALA A 47 -5.21 17.37 18.99
N GLN A 48 -5.04 16.20 19.62
CA GLN A 48 -3.74 15.63 19.96
C GLN A 48 -2.95 15.25 18.70
N VAL A 49 -3.60 14.68 17.69
CA VAL A 49 -2.95 14.38 16.40
C VAL A 49 -2.49 15.65 15.68
N GLN A 50 -3.33 16.69 15.63
CA GLN A 50 -2.96 17.97 15.03
C GLN A 50 -1.81 18.64 15.79
N ARG A 51 -1.70 18.44 17.10
CA ARG A 51 -0.59 18.95 17.92
C ARG A 51 0.74 18.34 17.47
N TRP A 52 0.82 17.02 17.40
CA TRP A 52 2.03 16.32 16.94
C TRP A 52 2.46 16.74 15.53
N LEU A 53 1.51 16.97 14.62
CA LEU A 53 1.82 17.41 13.25
C LEU A 53 2.40 18.83 13.15
N ARG A 54 2.27 19.65 14.20
CA ARG A 54 2.84 21.00 14.26
C ARG A 54 4.18 21.05 14.99
N GLU A 55 4.47 20.04 15.78
CA GLU A 55 5.73 19.92 16.51
C GLU A 55 6.80 19.37 15.56
N ASP A 56 8.04 19.87 15.67
CA ASP A 56 9.20 19.35 14.90
C ASP A 56 9.91 18.24 15.67
N GLU A 57 9.13 17.48 16.46
CA GLU A 57 9.61 16.42 17.33
C GLU A 57 9.13 15.06 16.84
N GLN A 58 10.01 14.06 16.92
CA GLN A 58 9.68 12.70 16.53
C GLN A 58 8.95 12.00 17.68
N GLU A 59 7.72 11.58 17.42
CA GLU A 59 6.92 10.79 18.34
C GLU A 59 6.76 9.34 17.88
N THR A 60 6.79 8.40 18.83
CA THR A 60 6.56 6.98 18.55
C THR A 60 5.31 6.52 19.28
N ILE A 61 4.29 6.17 18.53
CA ILE A 61 2.97 5.81 19.05
C ILE A 61 2.80 4.30 18.99
N ALA A 62 2.63 3.66 20.15
CA ALA A 62 2.28 2.25 20.23
C ALA A 62 0.75 2.08 20.21
N LEU A 63 0.25 1.23 19.30
CA LEU A 63 -1.17 0.90 19.23
C LEU A 63 -1.57 -0.04 20.37
N ARG A 64 -2.79 0.10 20.91
CA ARG A 64 -3.35 -0.85 21.90
C ARG A 64 -3.49 -2.24 21.32
N LYS A 65 -3.94 -2.28 20.06
CA LYS A 65 -4.12 -3.51 19.30
C LYS A 65 -3.25 -3.42 18.04
N PRO A 66 -2.28 -4.33 17.87
CA PRO A 66 -1.54 -4.43 16.62
C PRO A 66 -2.47 -4.62 15.43
N ILE A 67 -2.13 -3.97 14.31
CA ILE A 67 -2.80 -4.15 13.03
C ILE A 67 -1.94 -5.09 12.19
N ASP A 68 -2.51 -6.22 11.80
CA ASP A 68 -1.82 -7.18 10.93
C ASP A 68 -1.72 -6.62 9.51
N ILE A 69 -0.52 -6.71 8.92
CA ILE A 69 -0.23 -6.25 7.57
C ILE A 69 0.11 -7.45 6.71
N TYR A 70 -0.73 -7.71 5.71
CA TYR A 70 -0.50 -8.74 4.69
C TYR A 70 -0.15 -8.08 3.37
N ILE A 71 0.91 -8.56 2.73
CA ILE A 71 1.35 -8.09 1.41
C ILE A 71 1.29 -9.27 0.46
N GLU A 72 0.33 -9.24 -0.45
CA GLU A 72 0.15 -10.28 -1.45
C GLU A 72 0.60 -9.79 -2.82
N TYR A 73 1.21 -10.68 -3.59
CA TYR A 73 1.60 -10.42 -4.97
C TYR A 73 0.72 -11.25 -5.90
N VAL A 74 -0.31 -10.61 -6.45
CA VAL A 74 -1.25 -11.23 -7.37
C VAL A 74 -1.29 -10.35 -8.63
N PRO A 75 -0.56 -10.68 -9.71
CA PRO A 75 -0.55 -9.89 -10.95
C PRO A 75 -1.80 -10.18 -11.81
N LEU A 76 -2.95 -10.32 -11.16
CA LEU A 76 -4.25 -10.60 -11.75
C LEU A 76 -5.33 -9.91 -10.90
N ARG A 77 -6.33 -9.34 -11.56
CA ARG A 77 -7.52 -8.80 -10.89
C ARG A 77 -8.78 -9.14 -11.69
N VAL A 78 -9.89 -9.32 -10.98
CA VAL A 78 -11.22 -9.44 -11.56
C VAL A 78 -11.97 -8.15 -11.28
N ASP A 79 -12.58 -7.54 -12.29
CA ASP A 79 -13.40 -6.34 -12.10
C ASP A 79 -14.86 -6.68 -11.74
N GLU A 80 -15.64 -5.65 -11.43
CA GLU A 80 -17.06 -5.78 -11.03
C GLU A 80 -17.95 -6.45 -12.09
N ALA A 81 -17.54 -6.41 -13.36
CA ALA A 81 -18.23 -7.07 -14.47
C ALA A 81 -17.76 -8.52 -14.69
N GLY A 82 -16.88 -9.04 -13.83
CA GLY A 82 -16.33 -10.40 -13.92
C GLY A 82 -15.21 -10.55 -14.96
N ARG A 83 -14.67 -9.45 -15.52
CA ARG A 83 -13.58 -9.53 -16.51
C ARG A 83 -12.24 -9.71 -15.81
N VAL A 84 -11.43 -10.62 -16.34
CA VAL A 84 -10.08 -10.90 -15.85
C VAL A 84 -9.08 -9.96 -16.51
N TRP A 85 -8.27 -9.29 -15.69
CA TRP A 85 -7.19 -8.42 -16.11
C TRP A 85 -5.85 -8.95 -15.58
N PHE A 86 -4.89 -9.09 -16.48
CA PHE A 86 -3.51 -9.41 -16.13
C PHE A 86 -2.69 -8.13 -15.96
N LEU A 87 -1.92 -8.06 -14.89
CA LEU A 87 -1.02 -6.94 -14.58
C LEU A 87 0.42 -7.33 -14.96
N PRO A 88 1.30 -6.35 -15.27
CA PRO A 88 2.71 -6.64 -15.52
C PRO A 88 3.37 -7.40 -14.34
N ASP A 89 4.07 -8.50 -14.63
CA ASP A 89 4.83 -9.26 -13.63
C ASP A 89 6.18 -8.59 -13.36
N VAL A 90 6.20 -7.57 -12.49
CA VAL A 90 7.40 -6.77 -12.22
C VAL A 90 8.50 -7.50 -11.43
N TYR A 91 8.22 -8.72 -10.96
CA TYR A 91 9.16 -9.55 -10.21
C TYR A 91 9.56 -10.83 -10.94
N ASP A 92 9.14 -10.98 -12.20
CA ASP A 92 9.42 -12.15 -13.04
C ASP A 92 9.19 -13.47 -12.29
N ARG A 93 8.14 -13.55 -11.47
CA ARG A 93 7.87 -14.73 -10.63
C ARG A 93 7.28 -15.92 -11.40
N GLY A 94 7.37 -15.88 -12.73
CA GLY A 94 6.93 -16.96 -13.60
C GLY A 94 5.42 -17.05 -13.68
N THR A 95 4.69 -15.93 -13.52
CA THR A 95 3.24 -15.96 -13.69
C THR A 95 2.91 -16.16 -15.17
N THR A 96 2.71 -17.42 -15.55
CA THR A 96 2.27 -17.91 -16.87
C THR A 96 0.81 -17.53 -17.15
N ALA A 97 0.42 -16.29 -16.86
CA ALA A 97 -0.81 -15.68 -17.33
C ALA A 97 -0.98 -15.81 -18.86
N ALA A 98 0.14 -15.80 -19.59
CA ALA A 98 0.17 -15.94 -21.04
C ALA A 98 -0.14 -17.36 -21.57
N GLN A 99 -0.19 -18.40 -20.72
CA GLN A 99 -0.40 -19.78 -21.21
C GLN A 99 -1.85 -20.27 -21.10
N THR A 100 -2.70 -19.65 -20.29
CA THR A 100 -4.08 -20.15 -20.09
C THR A 100 -5.12 -19.49 -21.01
N ALA A 101 -4.80 -18.36 -21.65
CA ALA A 101 -5.71 -17.71 -22.59
C ALA A 101 -5.88 -18.47 -23.93
N GLN A 102 -5.08 -19.50 -24.21
CA GLN A 102 -5.24 -20.37 -25.38
C GLN A 102 -6.06 -21.64 -25.11
N ALA A 103 -6.55 -21.87 -23.89
CA ALA A 103 -7.19 -23.14 -23.51
C ALA A 103 -8.73 -23.13 -23.42
N THR A 104 -9.41 -22.02 -23.76
CA THR A 104 -10.89 -21.95 -23.76
C THR A 104 -11.51 -21.56 -25.09
N GLY A 105 -10.75 -21.65 -26.17
CA GLY A 105 -11.24 -21.55 -27.55
C GLY A 105 -11.43 -22.92 -28.20
N LYS A 106 -12.31 -23.76 -27.67
CA LYS A 106 -13.03 -24.83 -28.39
C LYS A 106 -14.32 -25.18 -27.66
#